data_AF-A0A1B6KBM5-F1
#
_entry.id   AF-A0A1B6KBM5-F1
#
_cell.length_a   1.000
_cell.length_b   1.000
_cell.length_c   1.000
_cell.angle_alpha   90.00
_cell.angle_beta   90.00
_cell.angle_gamma   90.00
#
_symmetry.space_group_name_H-M   'P 1'
#
loop_
_entity.id
_entity.type
_entity.pdbx_description
1 polymer ?
#
loop_
_entity_poly.entity_id
_entity_poly.type
_entity_poly.pdbx_seq_one_letter_code
_entity_poly.pdbx_strand_id
1 'polypeptide(L)'
;MASESVLVSRDTLVRYSNPVVVSKHPEKPLTPISGVPGPHGLQIPSTSKTELFVSSSVEKTKTTEEVLNCILPPREWEENGELWRQTVSSEPATREDVKKLGEQLDTALQQQQARETGICPVRRRLFEQCFDELIRQVTVNCCERGLLLLRVRDEMRMTMAAYQTLYESS
;
A
#
# COMPACT_ATOMS: atom_id res chain seq x y z
N MET A 1 -15.76 10.53 -23.46
CA MET A 1 -14.85 10.90 -22.36
C MET A 1 -15.11 9.91 -21.26
N ALA A 2 -14.33 8.83 -21.23
CA ALA A 2 -14.55 7.70 -20.33
C ALA A 2 -13.85 7.99 -18.99
N SER A 3 -14.63 7.88 -17.93
CA SER A 3 -14.30 8.21 -16.54
C SER A 3 -13.07 7.44 -16.04
N GLU A 4 -12.13 8.21 -15.50
CA GLU A 4 -10.79 7.81 -15.10
C GLU A 4 -10.76 7.25 -13.66
N SER A 5 -11.57 6.22 -13.35
CA SER A 5 -11.66 5.65 -11.97
C SER A 5 -11.23 4.19 -11.82
N VAL A 6 -10.65 3.56 -12.84
CA VAL A 6 -10.18 2.14 -12.79
C VAL A 6 -8.65 2.00 -12.64
N LEU A 7 -7.92 3.11 -12.46
CA LEU A 7 -6.46 3.14 -12.64
C LEU A 7 -5.62 2.68 -11.43
N VAL A 8 -6.21 2.40 -10.26
CA VAL A 8 -5.43 2.02 -9.07
C VAL A 8 -4.80 0.61 -9.21
N SER A 9 -5.30 -0.23 -10.11
CA SER A 9 -4.88 -1.65 -10.24
C SER A 9 -3.90 -1.95 -11.38
N ARG A 10 -3.59 -1.02 -12.30
CA ARG A 10 -2.84 -1.38 -13.52
C ARG A 10 -1.31 -1.27 -13.44
N ASP A 11 -0.77 -0.51 -12.49
CA ASP A 11 0.68 -0.23 -12.40
C ASP A 11 1.33 -0.74 -11.09
N THR A 12 0.85 -1.86 -10.56
CA THR A 12 1.43 -2.49 -9.36
C THR A 12 1.94 -3.90 -9.66
N LEU A 13 3.14 -4.23 -9.18
CA LEU A 13 3.66 -5.61 -9.21
C LEU A 13 3.06 -6.49 -8.10
N VAL A 14 2.56 -5.87 -7.02
CA VAL A 14 1.90 -6.58 -5.91
C VAL A 14 0.53 -7.09 -6.33
N ARG A 15 0.24 -8.36 -6.02
CA ARG A 15 -1.05 -9.00 -6.30
C ARG A 15 -2.07 -8.66 -5.22
N TYR A 16 -3.10 -7.94 -5.62
CA TYR A 16 -4.25 -7.60 -4.78
C TYR A 16 -5.47 -8.49 -5.10
N SER A 17 -6.34 -8.66 -4.11
CA SER A 17 -7.67 -9.22 -4.32
C SER A 17 -8.60 -8.22 -5.01
N ASN A 18 -9.77 -8.68 -5.43
CA ASN A 18 -10.81 -7.78 -5.95
C ASN A 18 -11.28 -6.82 -4.84
N PRO A 19 -11.50 -5.53 -5.14
CA PRO A 19 -12.03 -4.59 -4.18
C PRO A 19 -13.41 -5.00 -3.64
N VAL A 20 -13.67 -4.73 -2.36
CA VAL A 20 -14.94 -4.99 -1.70
C VAL A 20 -15.50 -3.73 -1.05
N VAL A 21 -16.82 -3.55 -1.07
CA VAL A 21 -17.50 -2.44 -0.39
C VAL A 21 -17.58 -2.73 1.11
N VAL A 22 -17.05 -1.83 1.93
CA VAL A 22 -17.02 -1.94 3.39
C VAL A 22 -18.17 -1.18 4.03
N SER A 23 -18.59 -0.05 3.45
CA SER A 23 -19.78 0.69 3.90
C SER A 23 -20.44 1.48 2.76
N LYS A 24 -21.75 1.62 2.84
CA LYS A 24 -22.54 2.52 1.96
C LYS A 24 -23.03 3.66 2.82
N HIS A 25 -22.54 4.88 2.63
CA HIS A 25 -23.22 6.03 3.18
C HIS A 25 -24.38 6.35 2.23
N PRO A 26 -25.65 6.26 2.66
CA PRO A 26 -26.74 6.70 1.81
C PRO A 26 -26.55 8.19 1.54
N GLU A 27 -26.53 8.57 0.26
CA GLU A 27 -26.59 9.97 -0.15
C GLU A 27 -27.77 10.61 0.58
N LYS A 28 -27.48 11.51 1.53
CA LYS A 28 -28.55 12.35 2.10
C LYS A 28 -29.09 13.18 0.94
N PRO A 29 -30.41 13.12 0.64
CA PRO A 29 -30.98 13.98 -0.37
C PRO A 29 -30.68 15.43 -0.02
N LEU A 30 -30.09 16.16 -0.96
CA LEU A 30 -29.93 17.61 -0.88
C LEU A 30 -31.33 18.21 -0.73
N THR A 31 -31.67 18.59 0.50
CA THR A 31 -32.83 19.45 0.77
C THR A 31 -32.43 20.90 0.48
N PRO A 32 -33.31 21.73 -0.11
CA PRO A 32 -32.95 23.09 -0.49
C PRO A 32 -32.69 23.96 0.75
N ILE A 33 -31.53 24.61 0.77
CA ILE A 33 -31.16 25.62 1.77
C ILE A 33 -31.97 26.89 1.52
N SER A 34 -32.68 27.37 2.53
CA SER A 34 -33.25 28.72 2.59
C SER A 34 -32.69 29.46 3.81
N GLY A 35 -31.92 30.53 3.55
CA GLY A 35 -31.60 31.66 4.44
C GLY A 35 -30.73 31.37 5.67
N VAL A 36 -29.79 32.17 6.18
CA VAL A 36 -29.32 33.57 6.05
C VAL A 36 -27.94 33.61 6.77
N PRO A 37 -27.00 34.54 6.49
CA PRO A 37 -25.59 34.46 6.90
C PRO A 37 -25.24 35.17 8.23
N GLY A 38 -24.16 34.70 8.90
CA GLY A 38 -23.50 35.40 10.01
C GLY A 38 -22.21 34.69 10.50
N PRO A 39 -21.19 35.41 11.03
CA PRO A 39 -19.78 35.10 10.76
C PRO A 39 -18.93 34.67 11.97
N HIS A 40 -17.73 34.18 11.65
CA HIS A 40 -16.53 33.99 12.48
C HIS A 40 -16.46 32.84 13.49
N GLY A 41 -15.48 31.96 13.28
CA GLY A 41 -15.01 30.99 14.26
C GLY A 41 -13.97 30.04 13.66
N LEU A 42 -12.71 30.43 13.69
CA LEU A 42 -11.53 29.58 13.40
C LEU A 42 -11.59 28.27 14.18
N GLN A 43 -11.29 27.13 13.54
CA GLN A 43 -10.68 25.96 14.20
C GLN A 43 -10.14 24.90 13.20
N ILE A 44 -8.82 24.71 13.26
CA ILE A 44 -8.03 23.50 12.95
C ILE A 44 -7.29 23.22 14.30
N PRO A 45 -6.92 22.00 14.75
CA PRO A 45 -6.70 20.74 14.02
C PRO A 45 -7.33 19.48 14.67
N SER A 46 -7.39 18.38 13.91
CA SER A 46 -7.24 17.04 14.51
C SER A 46 -6.38 16.16 13.61
N THR A 47 -5.07 16.22 13.85
CA THR A 47 -4.11 15.26 13.32
C THR A 47 -4.14 14.03 14.21
N SER A 48 -4.81 12.95 13.79
CA SER A 48 -4.62 11.63 14.40
C SER A 48 -3.27 11.09 13.93
N LYS A 49 -2.22 11.39 14.70
CA LYS A 49 -0.96 10.65 14.68
C LYS A 49 -1.27 9.22 15.12
N THR A 50 -1.26 8.28 14.20
CA THR A 50 -1.23 6.86 14.52
C THR A 50 0.18 6.54 14.98
N GLU A 51 0.43 6.70 16.28
CA GLU A 51 1.63 6.17 16.91
C GLU A 51 1.53 4.64 16.96
N LEU A 52 2.56 4.01 16.40
CA LEU A 52 2.80 2.58 16.47
C LEU A 52 3.12 2.21 17.92
N PHE A 53 2.10 1.89 18.70
CA PHE A 53 2.27 1.24 20.00
C PHE A 53 1.89 -0.23 19.87
N VAL A 54 2.92 -1.09 19.75
CA VAL A 54 2.77 -2.53 19.88
C VAL A 54 2.53 -2.84 21.35
N SER A 55 1.26 -2.98 21.72
CA SER A 55 0.90 -3.53 23.02
C SER A 55 1.06 -5.06 22.95
N SER A 56 2.07 -5.55 23.65
CA SER A 56 2.31 -6.97 23.91
C SER A 56 1.20 -7.54 24.81
N SER A 57 0.29 -8.35 24.27
CA SER A 57 -0.41 -9.36 25.07
C SER A 57 -1.14 -10.39 24.20
N VAL A 58 -0.94 -11.66 24.54
CA VAL A 58 -1.61 -12.88 24.08
C VAL A 58 -1.21 -13.37 22.68
N GLU A 59 -0.43 -14.46 22.68
CA GLU A 59 -0.18 -15.33 21.53
C GLU A 59 -1.50 -15.91 20.98
N LYS A 60 -2.21 -15.11 20.19
CA LYS A 60 -3.01 -15.63 19.11
C LYS A 60 -2.07 -15.76 17.94
N THR A 61 -1.93 -16.97 17.39
CA THR A 61 -1.36 -17.17 16.06
C THR A 61 -2.10 -16.22 15.12
N LYS A 62 -1.47 -15.09 14.76
CA LYS A 62 -2.07 -14.14 13.83
C LYS A 62 -2.42 -14.91 12.57
N THR A 63 -3.62 -14.72 12.06
CA THR A 63 -3.98 -15.36 10.80
C THR A 63 -3.06 -14.81 9.71
N THR A 64 -2.82 -15.59 8.66
CA THR A 64 -2.02 -15.15 7.51
C THR A 64 -2.50 -13.80 6.97
N GLU A 65 -3.82 -13.56 6.98
CA GLU A 65 -4.44 -12.30 6.56
C GLU A 65 -4.07 -11.12 7.48
N GLU A 66 -4.09 -11.31 8.80
CA GLU A 66 -3.66 -10.27 9.74
C GLU A 66 -2.19 -9.91 9.55
N VAL A 67 -1.33 -10.92 9.33
CA VAL A 67 0.09 -10.70 9.05
C VAL A 67 0.27 -9.97 7.72
N LEU A 68 -0.43 -10.40 6.67
CA LEU A 68 -0.41 -9.73 5.37
C LEU A 68 -0.82 -8.27 5.46
N ASN A 69 -1.88 -7.95 6.22
CA ASN A 69 -2.34 -6.58 6.45
C ASN A 69 -1.33 -5.73 7.26
N CYS A 70 -0.51 -6.35 8.12
CA CYS A 70 0.60 -5.64 8.78
C CYS A 70 1.74 -5.33 7.81
N ILE A 71 2.04 -6.25 6.87
CA ILE A 71 3.16 -6.11 5.93
C ILE A 71 2.81 -5.13 4.80
N LEU A 72 1.61 -5.25 4.26
CA LEU A 72 1.06 -4.47 3.16
C LEU A 72 -0.37 -4.05 3.54
N PRO A 73 -0.53 -2.85 4.13
CA PRO A 73 -1.83 -2.35 4.55
C PRO A 73 -2.83 -2.33 3.39
N PRO A 74 -4.12 -2.61 3.67
CA PRO A 74 -5.15 -2.54 2.65
C PRO A 74 -5.29 -1.12 2.10
N ARG A 75 -5.61 -1.03 0.80
CA ARG A 75 -5.95 0.23 0.14
C ARG A 75 -7.41 0.52 0.40
N GLU A 76 -7.74 1.77 0.73
CA GLU A 76 -9.11 2.22 0.96
C GLU A 76 -9.37 3.51 0.17
N TRP A 77 -10.53 3.59 -0.47
CA TRP A 77 -10.96 4.77 -1.21
C TRP A 77 -12.49 4.87 -1.22
N GLU A 78 -12.99 6.09 -1.40
CA GLU A 78 -14.43 6.32 -1.61
C GLU A 78 -14.72 6.48 -3.10
N GLU A 79 -15.76 5.81 -3.58
CA GLU A 79 -16.26 5.95 -4.94
C GLU A 79 -17.79 5.89 -4.92
N ASN A 80 -18.45 6.93 -5.45
CA ASN A 80 -19.92 7.04 -5.51
C ASN A 80 -20.62 6.88 -4.14
N GLY A 81 -20.03 7.43 -3.06
CA GLY A 81 -20.59 7.34 -1.70
C GLY A 81 -20.41 5.98 -1.02
N GLU A 82 -19.67 5.06 -1.65
CA GLU A 82 -19.31 3.76 -1.11
C GLU A 82 -17.82 3.75 -0.71
N LEU A 83 -17.51 3.24 0.48
CA LEU A 83 -16.14 3.02 0.92
C LEU A 83 -15.69 1.64 0.42
N TRP A 84 -14.69 1.63 -0.46
CA TRP A 84 -14.07 0.43 -1.00
C TRP A 84 -12.78 0.11 -0.25
N ARG A 85 -12.53 -1.18 -0.08
CA ARG A 85 -11.29 -1.72 0.47
C ARG A 85 -10.72 -2.79 -0.45
N GLN A 86 -9.41 -2.76 -0.63
CA GLN A 86 -8.67 -3.77 -1.37
C GLN A 86 -7.50 -4.29 -0.52
N THR A 87 -7.54 -5.58 -0.21
CA THR A 87 -6.48 -6.26 0.52
C THR A 87 -5.50 -6.92 -0.45
N VAL A 88 -4.28 -7.19 0.03
CA VAL A 88 -3.37 -8.06 -0.71
C VAL A 88 -3.93 -9.49 -0.79
N SER A 89 -3.62 -10.17 -1.89
CA SER A 89 -4.11 -11.54 -2.10
C SER A 89 -3.45 -12.51 -1.11
N SER A 90 -4.26 -13.36 -0.49
CA SER A 90 -3.79 -14.49 0.32
C SER A 90 -3.56 -15.76 -0.50
N GLU A 91 -3.74 -15.70 -1.84
CA GLU A 91 -3.54 -16.85 -2.72
C GLU A 91 -2.05 -17.22 -2.83
N PRO A 92 -1.71 -18.51 -2.69
CA PRO A 92 -0.36 -19.00 -2.91
C PRO A 92 0.12 -18.73 -4.34
N ALA A 93 1.42 -18.44 -4.49
CA ALA A 93 2.04 -18.28 -5.79
C ALA A 93 2.58 -19.61 -6.33
N THR A 94 2.36 -19.84 -7.61
CA THR A 94 2.98 -20.94 -8.38
C THR A 94 4.35 -20.54 -8.90
N ARG A 95 5.11 -21.51 -9.44
CA ARG A 95 6.40 -21.22 -10.09
C ARG A 95 6.23 -20.31 -11.31
N GLU A 96 5.13 -20.49 -12.04
CA GLU A 96 4.75 -19.68 -13.20
C GLU A 96 4.45 -18.23 -12.78
N ASP A 97 3.77 -18.02 -11.65
CA ASP A 97 3.52 -16.68 -11.10
C ASP A 97 4.82 -15.93 -10.78
N VAL A 98 5.81 -16.62 -10.19
CA VAL A 98 7.13 -16.03 -9.88
C VAL A 98 7.88 -15.61 -11.15
N LYS A 99 7.82 -16.43 -12.21
CA LYS A 99 8.42 -16.06 -13.50
C LYS A 99 7.75 -14.84 -14.10
N LYS A 100 6.41 -14.82 -14.08
CA LYS A 100 5.62 -13.70 -14.59
C LYS A 100 5.94 -12.40 -13.85
N LEU A 101 6.12 -12.45 -12.53
CA LEU A 101 6.53 -11.29 -11.74
C LEU A 101 7.88 -10.73 -12.23
N GLY A 102 8.86 -11.59 -12.52
CA GLY A 102 10.15 -11.19 -13.09
C GLY A 102 9.98 -10.52 -14.45
N GLU A 103 9.23 -11.14 -15.36
CA GLU A 103 8.94 -10.59 -16.68
C GLU A 103 8.21 -9.23 -16.60
N GLN A 104 7.27 -9.09 -15.67
CA GLN A 104 6.56 -7.83 -15.42
C GLN A 104 7.50 -6.74 -14.89
N LEU A 105 8.42 -7.08 -13.98
CA LEU A 105 9.43 -6.15 -13.48
C LEU A 105 10.33 -5.67 -14.62
N ASP A 106 10.87 -6.59 -15.43
CA ASP A 106 11.75 -6.26 -16.55
C ASP A 106 11.05 -5.37 -17.57
N THR A 107 9.80 -5.74 -17.92
CA THR A 107 8.94 -4.95 -18.80
C THR A 107 8.71 -3.54 -18.24
N ALA A 108 8.39 -3.42 -16.96
CA ALA A 108 8.15 -2.13 -16.32
C ALA A 108 9.42 -1.26 -16.25
N LEU A 109 10.59 -1.86 -15.97
CA LEU A 109 11.88 -1.18 -15.98
C LEU A 109 12.19 -0.60 -17.37
N GLN A 110 11.94 -1.39 -18.43
CA GLN A 110 12.17 -0.96 -19.81
C GLN A 110 11.18 0.13 -20.25
N GLN A 111 9.88 -0.07 -20.00
CA GLN A 111 8.83 0.88 -20.36
C GLN A 111 9.01 2.24 -19.68
N GLN A 112 9.46 2.25 -18.43
CA GLN A 112 9.69 3.47 -17.66
C GLN A 112 11.14 3.99 -17.78
N GLN A 113 11.93 3.43 -18.70
CA GLN A 113 13.30 3.85 -19.01
C GLN A 113 14.18 3.96 -17.76
N ALA A 114 14.09 2.98 -16.86
CA ALA A 114 14.89 2.95 -15.65
C ALA A 114 16.39 2.86 -15.99
N ARG A 115 17.22 3.63 -15.28
CA ARG A 115 18.68 3.57 -15.49
C ARG A 115 19.23 2.28 -14.91
N GLU A 116 20.08 1.60 -15.68
CA GLU A 116 20.78 0.38 -15.27
C GLU A 116 21.83 0.65 -14.18
N THR A 117 22.49 1.81 -14.25
CA THR A 117 23.56 2.20 -13.33
C THR A 117 23.23 3.49 -12.58
N GLY A 118 23.89 3.69 -11.44
CA GLY A 118 23.68 4.83 -10.57
C GLY A 118 22.33 4.83 -9.84
N ILE A 119 22.02 5.95 -9.21
CA ILE A 119 20.77 6.16 -8.47
C ILE A 119 19.64 6.40 -9.48
N CYS A 120 18.58 5.59 -9.39
CA CYS A 120 17.40 5.71 -10.23
C CYS A 120 16.13 5.54 -9.38
N PRO A 121 15.29 6.58 -9.26
CA PRO A 121 14.08 6.50 -8.45
C PRO A 121 13.03 5.54 -9.03
N VAL A 122 12.94 5.45 -10.36
CA VAL A 122 12.06 4.49 -11.06
C VAL A 122 12.45 3.06 -10.73
N ARG A 123 13.74 2.73 -10.88
CA ARG A 123 14.30 1.42 -10.53
C ARG A 123 14.02 1.11 -9.06
N ARG A 124 14.37 2.02 -8.15
CA ARG A 124 14.12 1.86 -6.71
C ARG A 124 12.66 1.52 -6.43
N ARG A 125 11.71 2.31 -6.95
CA ARG A 125 10.27 2.09 -6.76
C ARG A 125 9.81 0.72 -7.27
N LEU A 126 10.24 0.30 -8.46
CA LEU A 126 9.84 -0.98 -9.04
C LEU A 126 10.43 -2.16 -8.26
N PHE A 127 11.68 -2.07 -7.81
CA PHE A 127 12.29 -3.09 -6.95
C PHE A 127 11.63 -3.15 -5.57
N GLU A 128 11.22 -2.01 -5.00
CA GLU A 128 10.45 -1.98 -3.76
C GLU A 128 9.11 -2.71 -3.91
N GLN A 129 8.36 -2.46 -4.99
CA GLN A 129 7.11 -3.18 -5.26
C GLN A 129 7.34 -4.68 -5.49
N CYS A 130 8.38 -5.06 -6.23
CA CYS A 130 8.73 -6.47 -6.44
C CYS A 130 9.07 -7.15 -5.11
N PHE A 131 9.85 -6.49 -4.24
CA PHE A 131 10.19 -7.04 -2.94
C PHE A 131 8.97 -7.16 -2.04
N ASP A 132 8.05 -6.20 -2.08
CA ASP A 132 6.76 -6.29 -1.38
C ASP A 132 5.93 -7.50 -1.86
N GLU A 133 5.89 -7.78 -3.16
CA GLU A 133 5.23 -8.99 -3.68
C GLU A 133 5.94 -10.28 -3.26
N LEU A 134 7.28 -10.30 -3.22
CA LEU A 134 8.03 -11.44 -2.69
C LEU A 134 7.71 -11.68 -1.21
N ILE A 135 7.62 -10.63 -0.40
CA ILE A 135 7.22 -10.75 1.00
C ILE A 135 5.80 -11.29 1.10
N ARG A 136 4.85 -10.83 0.26
CA ARG A 136 3.47 -11.38 0.20
C ARG A 136 3.50 -12.90 -0.06
N GLN A 137 4.21 -13.33 -1.11
CA GLN A 137 4.32 -14.75 -1.48
C GLN A 137 4.94 -15.60 -0.38
N VAL A 138 6.03 -15.12 0.24
CA VAL A 138 6.70 -15.83 1.34
C VAL A 138 5.80 -15.90 2.56
N THR A 139 5.07 -14.82 2.88
CA THR A 139 4.13 -14.77 4.02
C THR A 139 3.00 -15.79 3.86
N VAL A 140 2.43 -15.90 2.65
CA VAL A 140 1.38 -16.88 2.36
C VAL A 140 1.88 -18.31 2.56
N ASN A 141 3.14 -18.59 2.23
CA ASN A 141 3.76 -19.89 2.47
C ASN A 141 4.14 -20.12 3.95
N CYS A 142 4.72 -19.12 4.61
CA CYS A 142 5.15 -19.14 6.00
C CYS A 142 5.22 -17.72 6.55
N CYS A 143 4.31 -17.41 7.48
CA CYS A 143 4.12 -16.07 8.02
C CYS A 143 5.36 -15.54 8.73
N GLU A 144 6.07 -16.39 9.48
CA GLU A 144 7.25 -16.03 10.26
C GLU A 144 8.39 -15.58 9.36
N ARG A 145 8.57 -16.25 8.21
CA ARG A 145 9.54 -15.85 7.18
C ARG A 145 9.15 -14.53 6.52
N GLY A 146 7.86 -14.33 6.27
CA GLY A 146 7.31 -13.06 5.80
C GLY A 146 7.64 -11.91 6.75
N LEU A 147 7.39 -12.09 8.04
CA LEU A 147 7.70 -11.12 9.09
C LEU A 147 9.21 -10.86 9.23
N LEU A 148 10.05 -11.86 9.00
CA LEU A 148 11.50 -11.65 8.99
C LEU A 148 11.91 -10.76 7.80
N LEU A 149 11.41 -11.04 6.59
CA LEU A 149 11.71 -10.23 5.41
C LEU A 149 11.17 -8.81 5.53
N LEU A 150 10.01 -8.62 6.16
CA LEU A 150 9.47 -7.30 6.49
C LEU A 150 10.48 -6.48 7.31
N ARG A 151 11.07 -7.07 8.37
CA ARG A 151 12.06 -6.38 9.21
C ARG A 151 13.31 -5.99 8.42
N VAL A 152 13.81 -6.90 7.57
CA VAL A 152 14.96 -6.62 6.69
C VAL A 152 14.65 -5.45 5.75
N ARG A 153 13.46 -5.44 5.13
CA ARG A 153 13.01 -4.34 4.28
C ARG A 153 13.05 -3.00 5.00
N ASP A 154 12.47 -2.96 6.20
CA ASP A 154 12.32 -1.73 6.97
C ASP A 154 13.68 -1.22 7.47
N GLU A 155 14.58 -2.11 7.87
CA GLU A 155 15.98 -1.79 8.21
C GLU A 155 16.75 -1.21 7.01
N MET A 156 16.61 -1.81 5.83
CA MET A 156 17.22 -1.29 4.60
C MET A 156 16.68 0.09 4.24
N ARG A 157 15.36 0.32 4.37
CA ARG A 157 14.73 1.62 4.13
C ARG A 157 15.24 2.68 5.12
N MET A 158 15.33 2.36 6.40
CA MET A 158 15.90 3.26 7.42
C MET A 158 17.36 3.60 7.11
N THR A 159 18.17 2.60 6.76
CA THR A 159 19.59 2.79 6.41
C THR A 159 19.76 3.70 5.19
N MET A 160 18.97 3.48 4.13
CA MET A 160 19.01 4.34 2.95
C MET A 160 18.58 5.78 3.25
N ALA A 161 17.55 5.98 4.09
CA ALA A 161 17.11 7.31 4.50
C ALA A 161 18.19 8.06 5.31
N ALA A 162 18.89 7.34 6.20
CA ALA A 162 20.02 7.90 6.94
C ALA A 162 21.15 8.35 6.01
N TYR A 163 21.56 7.51 5.04
CA TYR A 163 22.57 7.90 4.06
C TYR A 163 22.14 9.08 3.18
N GLN A 164 20.87 9.13 2.78
CA GLN A 164 20.34 10.28 2.03
C GLN A 164 20.45 11.57 2.85
N THR A 165 20.08 11.53 4.13
CA THR A 165 20.16 12.68 5.04
C THR A 165 21.59 13.17 5.20
N LEU A 166 22.54 12.24 5.42
CA LEU A 166 23.96 12.58 5.55
C LEU A 166 24.51 13.23 4.27
N TYR A 167 24.13 12.71 3.10
CA TYR A 167 24.53 13.26 1.81
C TYR A 167 23.94 14.65 1.57
N GLU A 168 22.67 14.87 1.90
CA GLU A 168 22.01 16.18 1.78
C GLU A 168 22.56 17.23 2.76
N SER A 169 23.13 16.78 3.88
CA SER A 169 23.77 17.64 4.88
C SER A 169 25.25 17.94 4.64
N SER A 170 25.86 17.33 3.61
CA SER A 170 27.28 17.51 3.24
C SER A 170 27.45 18.59 2.18
#